data_AF-A0A0S8C6R6-F1
#
_entry.id   AF-A0A0S8C6R6-F1
#
_cell.length_a   1.000
_cell.length_b   1.000
_cell.length_c   1.000
_cell.angle_alpha   90.00
_cell.angle_beta   90.00
_cell.angle_gamma   90.00
#
_symmetry.space_group_name_H-M   'P 1'
#
loop_
_entity.id
_entity.type
_entity.pdbx_description
1 polymer ?
#
loop_
_entity_poly.entity_id
_entity_poly.type
_entity_poly.pdbx_seq_one_letter_code
_entity_poly.pdbx_strand_id
1 'polypeptide(L)'
;MFKRKAGIWILITILLGVIFIGLSLIPVVGALATWVLSPVFAGGIMLGCHALAQQGDLEVGHLFAGFRKCTGDLVVIGLLSIVAWIIVIIPVILALGVGAFFATAQGDPQALAAIGPGVAIAWLLAIGLAVPVYMALWFAPALVVFREMRPIEALKQSFRGCLHNIVPFLVYGVVVLVLSIVAVIPLGLGLLVLLPVIMASVYVAFCEIFFHA
;
A
#
# COMPACT_ATOMS: atom_id res chain seq x y z
N MET A 1 -1.57 -14.63 -13.35
CA MET A 1 -0.86 -13.55 -14.08
C MET A 1 0.65 -13.65 -13.94
N PHE A 2 1.20 -13.78 -12.72
CA PHE A 2 2.65 -13.91 -12.48
C PHE A 2 3.38 -14.91 -13.41
N LYS A 3 2.90 -16.16 -13.51
CA LYS A 3 3.50 -17.21 -14.34
C LYS A 3 3.62 -16.86 -15.84
N ARG A 4 2.81 -15.94 -16.37
CA ARG A 4 2.85 -15.56 -17.80
C ARG A 4 4.10 -14.75 -18.15
N LYS A 5 4.58 -13.88 -17.24
CA LYS A 5 5.72 -12.96 -17.45
C LYS A 5 6.56 -12.85 -16.17
N ALA A 6 6.94 -13.97 -15.58
CA ALA A 6 7.59 -14.01 -14.25
C ALA A 6 8.89 -13.19 -14.20
N GLY A 7 9.72 -13.25 -15.25
CA GLY A 7 10.96 -12.48 -15.32
C GLY A 7 10.74 -10.95 -15.26
N ILE A 8 9.72 -10.46 -15.98
CA ILE A 8 9.40 -9.02 -16.00
C ILE A 8 8.79 -8.57 -14.68
N TRP A 9 7.95 -9.42 -14.06
CA TRP A 9 7.42 -9.16 -12.71
C TRP A 9 8.53 -9.03 -11.66
N ILE A 10 9.51 -9.93 -11.69
CA ILE A 10 10.68 -9.87 -10.79
C ILE A 10 11.48 -8.60 -11.08
N LEU A 11 11.73 -8.27 -12.35
CA LEU A 11 12.45 -7.06 -12.72
C LEU A 11 11.74 -5.78 -12.26
N ILE A 12 10.42 -5.69 -12.42
CA ILE A 12 9.60 -4.58 -11.90
C ILE A 12 9.73 -4.49 -10.38
N THR A 13 9.70 -5.62 -9.67
CA THR A 13 9.80 -5.67 -8.20
C THR A 13 11.17 -5.23 -7.72
N ILE A 14 12.24 -5.70 -8.36
CA ILE A 14 13.61 -5.28 -8.07
C ILE A 14 13.77 -3.79 -8.34
N LEU A 15 13.29 -3.30 -9.48
CA LEU A 15 13.39 -1.89 -9.85
C LEU A 15 12.64 -1.00 -8.85
N LEU A 16 11.42 -1.38 -8.47
CA LEU A 16 10.63 -0.68 -7.47
C LEU A 16 11.34 -0.68 -6.10
N GLY A 17 11.92 -1.81 -5.71
CA GLY A 17 12.73 -1.93 -4.50
C GLY A 17 13.93 -1.00 -4.51
N VAL A 18 14.72 -0.98 -5.60
CA VAL A 18 15.88 -0.09 -5.77
C VAL A 18 15.47 1.37 -5.70
N ILE A 19 14.36 1.76 -6.34
CA ILE A 19 13.83 3.13 -6.27
C ILE A 19 13.49 3.51 -4.83
N PHE A 20 12.72 2.69 -4.11
CA PHE A 20 12.34 3.00 -2.74
C PHE A 20 13.50 2.96 -1.75
N ILE A 21 14.45 2.04 -1.92
CA ILE A 21 15.70 2.03 -1.14
C ILE A 21 16.47 3.33 -1.39
N GLY A 22 16.65 3.72 -2.66
CA GLY A 22 17.33 4.96 -3.02
C GLY A 22 16.65 6.20 -2.44
N LEU A 23 15.32 6.26 -2.47
CA LEU A 23 14.54 7.31 -1.81
C LEU A 23 14.77 7.30 -0.30
N SER A 24 14.74 6.14 0.35
CA SER A 24 14.91 6.03 1.81
C SER A 24 16.26 6.53 2.34
N LEU A 25 17.29 6.61 1.49
CA LEU A 25 18.61 7.16 1.85
C LEU A 25 18.59 8.67 2.10
N ILE A 26 17.56 9.38 1.62
CA ILE A 26 17.41 10.82 1.81
C ILE A 26 16.45 11.06 2.98
N PRO A 27 16.93 11.49 4.17
CA PRO A 27 16.09 11.70 5.32
C PRO A 27 14.99 12.72 5.02
N VAL A 28 13.78 12.49 5.57
CA VAL A 28 12.59 13.35 5.42
C VAL A 28 12.06 13.45 3.99
N VAL A 29 12.84 13.98 3.04
CA VAL A 29 12.44 14.16 1.64
C VAL A 29 12.15 12.81 0.98
N GLY A 30 13.01 11.83 1.21
CA GLY A 30 12.84 10.47 0.70
C GLY A 30 11.61 9.77 1.23
N ALA A 31 11.30 9.97 2.51
CA ALA A 31 10.10 9.44 3.14
C ALA A 31 8.83 10.07 2.52
N LEU A 32 8.79 11.40 2.41
CA LEU A 32 7.67 12.11 1.77
C LEU A 32 7.50 11.72 0.31
N ALA A 33 8.59 11.62 -0.44
CA ALA A 33 8.59 11.17 -1.83
C ALA A 33 8.03 9.74 -1.94
N THR A 34 8.39 8.84 -1.02
CA THR A 34 7.86 7.46 -1.00
C THR A 34 6.35 7.45 -0.85
N TRP A 35 5.80 8.22 0.10
CA TRP A 35 4.35 8.33 0.29
C TRP A 35 3.62 8.91 -0.93
N VAL A 36 4.21 9.93 -1.57
CA VAL A 36 3.59 10.58 -2.74
C VAL A 36 3.70 9.74 -4.00
N LEU A 37 4.84 9.08 -4.22
CA LEU A 37 5.10 8.29 -5.43
C LEU A 37 4.47 6.90 -5.37
N SER A 38 4.17 6.36 -4.18
CA SER A 38 3.57 5.04 -4.05
C SER A 38 2.27 4.87 -4.85
N PRO A 39 1.28 5.78 -4.76
CA PRO A 39 0.09 5.74 -5.62
C PRO A 39 0.40 5.86 -7.12
N VAL A 40 1.43 6.62 -7.49
CA VAL A 40 1.84 6.80 -8.89
C VAL A 40 2.36 5.48 -9.47
N PHE A 41 3.27 4.82 -8.74
CA PHE A 41 3.76 3.49 -9.11
C PHE A 41 2.66 2.44 -9.06
N ALA A 42 1.79 2.48 -8.05
CA ALA A 42 0.64 1.57 -7.96
C ALA A 42 -0.27 1.72 -9.18
N GLY A 43 -0.58 2.94 -9.61
CA GLY A 43 -1.35 3.20 -10.84
C GLY A 43 -0.66 2.64 -12.09
N GLY A 44 0.66 2.80 -12.21
CA GLY A 44 1.44 2.19 -13.31
C GLY A 44 1.38 0.66 -13.31
N ILE A 45 1.57 0.04 -12.15
CA ILE A 45 1.46 -1.42 -11.98
C ILE A 45 0.07 -1.92 -12.35
N MET A 46 -0.99 -1.21 -11.96
CA MET A 46 -2.36 -1.55 -12.33
C MET A 46 -2.55 -1.52 -13.86
N LEU A 47 -2.04 -0.50 -14.54
CA LEU A 47 -2.06 -0.43 -16.01
C LEU A 47 -1.27 -1.60 -16.65
N GLY A 48 -0.13 -1.97 -16.08
CA GLY A 48 0.64 -3.15 -16.51
C GLY A 48 -0.10 -4.47 -16.31
N CYS A 49 -0.80 -4.64 -15.18
CA CYS A 49 -1.68 -5.78 -14.97
C CYS A 49 -2.77 -5.84 -16.03
N HIS A 50 -3.39 -4.70 -16.36
CA HIS A 50 -4.45 -4.64 -17.36
C HIS A 50 -3.95 -5.02 -18.77
N ALA A 51 -2.80 -4.48 -19.18
CA ALA A 51 -2.15 -4.86 -20.43
C ALA A 51 -1.84 -6.37 -20.48
N LEU A 52 -1.35 -6.93 -19.37
CA LEU A 52 -1.04 -8.36 -19.28
C LEU A 52 -2.31 -9.24 -19.34
N ALA A 53 -3.41 -8.75 -18.78
CA ALA A 53 -4.69 -9.46 -18.78
C ALA A 53 -5.30 -9.50 -20.18
N GLN A 54 -5.32 -8.36 -20.89
CA GLN A 54 -5.98 -8.25 -22.19
C GLN A 54 -5.10 -8.66 -23.38
N GLN A 55 -3.84 -8.23 -23.39
CA GLN A 55 -2.94 -8.33 -24.55
C GLN A 55 -1.80 -9.32 -24.32
N GLY A 56 -1.67 -9.86 -23.10
CA GLY A 56 -0.57 -10.76 -22.75
C GLY A 56 0.78 -10.06 -22.60
N ASP A 57 0.79 -8.74 -22.63
CA ASP A 57 2.00 -7.94 -22.60
C ASP A 57 2.21 -7.26 -21.23
N LEU A 58 3.44 -7.34 -20.74
CA LEU A 58 3.88 -6.66 -19.53
C LEU A 58 5.30 -6.23 -19.80
N GLU A 59 5.56 -4.94 -19.63
CA GLU A 59 6.87 -4.34 -19.83
C GLU A 59 7.25 -3.51 -18.60
N VAL A 60 8.55 -3.33 -18.37
CA VAL A 60 9.07 -2.48 -17.29
C VAL A 60 8.57 -1.03 -17.42
N GLY A 61 8.35 -0.56 -18.65
CA GLY A 61 7.79 0.77 -18.92
C GLY A 61 6.44 1.02 -18.26
N HIS A 62 5.64 -0.04 -18.02
CA HIS A 62 4.35 0.07 -17.35
C HIS A 62 4.49 0.56 -15.90
N LEU A 63 5.61 0.27 -15.23
CA LEU A 63 5.88 0.77 -13.88
C LEU A 63 5.78 2.30 -13.82
N PHE A 64 6.21 2.97 -14.89
CA PHE A 64 6.21 4.42 -14.99
C PHE A 64 4.95 4.99 -15.68
N ALA A 65 4.00 4.15 -16.07
CA ALA A 65 2.80 4.60 -16.79
C ALA A 65 1.93 5.56 -15.94
N GLY A 66 1.94 5.42 -14.61
CA GLY A 66 1.27 6.36 -13.70
C GLY A 66 1.85 7.78 -13.71
N PHE A 67 3.09 7.96 -14.17
CA PHE A 67 3.69 9.30 -14.38
C PHE A 67 3.25 9.95 -15.70
N ARG A 68 2.55 9.20 -16.55
CA ARG A 68 2.02 9.70 -17.83
C ARG A 68 0.51 9.82 -17.82
N LYS A 69 -0.19 9.00 -17.01
CA LYS A 69 -1.65 8.98 -16.92
C LYS A 69 -2.10 9.35 -15.51
N CYS A 70 -2.97 10.36 -15.41
CA CYS A 70 -3.61 10.80 -14.16
C CYS A 70 -2.61 11.12 -13.02
N THR A 71 -1.40 11.57 -13.36
CA THR A 71 -0.31 11.76 -12.39
C THR A 71 -0.65 12.79 -11.32
N GLY A 72 -1.29 13.90 -11.70
CA GLY A 72 -1.73 14.92 -10.74
C GLY A 72 -2.66 14.33 -9.68
N ASP A 73 -3.66 13.55 -10.10
CA ASP A 73 -4.61 12.93 -9.19
C ASP A 73 -3.96 11.84 -8.31
N LEU A 74 -3.04 11.05 -8.86
CA LEU A 74 -2.27 10.06 -8.09
C LEU A 74 -1.35 10.70 -7.05
N VAL A 75 -0.70 11.81 -7.40
CA VAL A 75 0.10 12.62 -6.46
C VAL A 75 -0.78 13.18 -5.36
N VAL A 76 -1.98 13.67 -5.68
CA VAL A 76 -2.94 14.15 -4.68
C VAL A 76 -3.39 13.02 -3.76
N ILE A 77 -3.63 11.79 -4.25
CA ILE A 77 -3.86 10.63 -3.38
C ILE A 77 -2.68 10.43 -2.41
N GLY A 78 -1.45 10.54 -2.92
CA GLY A 78 -0.25 10.44 -2.09
C GLY A 78 -0.19 11.49 -0.99
N LEU A 79 -0.47 12.75 -1.32
CA LEU A 79 -0.54 13.84 -0.33
C LEU A 79 -1.68 13.62 0.68
N LEU A 80 -2.85 13.19 0.23
CA LEU A 80 -3.98 12.86 1.11
C LEU A 80 -3.67 11.68 2.03
N SER A 81 -2.85 10.72 1.59
CA SER A 81 -2.39 9.61 2.43
C SER A 81 -1.53 10.10 3.59
N ILE A 82 -0.64 11.08 3.36
CA ILE A 82 0.18 11.69 4.41
C ILE A 82 -0.73 12.38 5.43
N VAL A 83 -1.70 13.18 4.98
CA VAL A 83 -2.66 13.84 5.86
C VAL A 83 -3.46 12.82 6.67
N ALA A 84 -3.94 11.75 6.04
CA ALA A 84 -4.67 10.69 6.71
C ALA A 84 -3.83 10.01 7.81
N TRP A 85 -2.56 9.68 7.53
CA TRP A 85 -1.68 9.07 8.51
C TRP A 85 -1.30 10.01 9.65
N ILE A 86 -1.18 11.31 9.40
CA ILE A 86 -1.03 12.32 10.46
C ILE A 86 -2.26 12.33 11.37
N ILE A 87 -3.47 12.26 10.81
CA ILE A 87 -4.72 12.19 11.60
C ILE A 87 -4.76 10.91 12.45
N VAL A 88 -4.25 9.78 11.94
CA VAL A 88 -4.15 8.52 12.69
C VAL A 88 -3.14 8.63 13.84
N ILE A 89 -1.99 9.27 13.62
CA ILE A 89 -0.89 9.27 14.59
C ILE A 89 -1.14 10.19 15.78
N ILE A 90 -1.89 11.29 15.59
CA ILE A 90 -2.14 12.28 16.66
C ILE A 90 -2.83 11.65 17.88
N PRO A 91 -3.97 10.93 17.76
CA PRO A 91 -4.59 10.25 18.90
C PRO A 91 -3.68 9.23 19.58
N VAL A 92 -2.84 8.54 18.81
CA VAL A 92 -1.89 7.53 19.32
C VAL A 92 -0.82 8.21 20.18
N ILE A 93 -0.25 9.32 19.70
CA ILE A 93 0.72 10.12 20.46
C ILE A 93 0.07 10.69 21.72
N LEU A 94 -1.17 11.17 21.65
CA LEU A 94 -1.89 11.69 22.81
C LEU A 94 -2.17 10.61 23.86
N ALA A 95 -2.46 9.38 23.44
CA ALA A 95 -2.70 8.24 24.33
C ALA A 95 -1.42 7.74 25.02
N LEU A 96 -0.29 7.75 24.31
CA LEU A 96 1.01 7.25 24.84
C LEU A 96 1.83 8.34 25.53
N GLY A 97 1.67 9.59 25.13
CA GLY A 97 2.65 10.66 25.36
C GLY A 97 3.80 10.62 24.36
N VAL A 98 4.35 11.80 24.05
CA VAL A 98 5.38 12.00 23.00
C VAL A 98 6.62 11.14 23.24
N GLY A 99 7.15 11.10 24.47
CA GLY A 99 8.37 10.34 24.80
C GLY A 99 8.18 8.83 24.62
N ALA A 100 7.07 8.28 25.10
CA ALA A 100 6.76 6.86 24.97
C ALA A 100 6.47 6.46 23.51
N PHE A 101 5.81 7.34 22.74
CA PHE A 101 5.62 7.12 21.31
C PHE A 101 6.95 7.00 20.57
N PHE A 102 7.89 7.94 20.76
CA PHE A 102 9.19 7.87 20.09
C PHE A 102 10.03 6.67 20.54
N ALA A 103 10.00 6.34 21.84
CA ALA A 103 10.74 5.19 22.36
C ALA A 103 10.19 3.85 21.80
N THR A 104 8.86 3.70 21.71
CA THR A 104 8.24 2.52 21.09
C THR A 104 8.43 2.47 19.57
N ALA A 105 8.40 3.62 18.88
CA ALA A 105 8.67 3.69 17.45
C ALA A 105 10.12 3.34 17.08
N GLN A 106 11.07 3.55 18.00
CA GLN A 106 12.46 3.13 17.85
C GLN A 106 12.70 1.65 18.24
N GLY A 107 11.66 0.95 18.72
CA GLY A 107 11.76 -0.45 19.12
C GLY A 107 12.49 -0.64 20.45
N ASP A 108 12.49 0.36 21.34
CA ASP A 108 13.12 0.26 22.66
C ASP A 108 12.43 -0.83 23.53
N PRO A 109 13.14 -1.92 23.89
CA PRO A 109 12.59 -2.99 24.70
C PRO A 109 12.15 -2.53 26.10
N GLN A 110 12.82 -1.53 26.68
CA GLN A 110 12.47 -0.98 27.99
C GLN A 110 11.19 -0.14 27.92
N ALA A 111 11.00 0.61 26.83
CA ALA A 111 9.73 1.30 26.59
C ALA A 111 8.58 0.30 26.42
N LEU A 112 8.78 -0.77 25.65
CA LEU A 112 7.77 -1.82 25.49
C LEU A 112 7.42 -2.51 26.82
N ALA A 113 8.40 -2.69 27.71
CA ALA A 113 8.19 -3.29 29.03
C ALA A 113 7.56 -2.32 30.06
N ALA A 114 7.80 -1.01 29.94
CA ALA A 114 7.43 -0.03 30.96
C ALA A 114 5.98 0.47 30.89
N ILE A 115 5.29 0.35 29.76
CA ILE A 115 4.05 1.12 29.51
C ILE A 115 2.76 0.33 29.79
N GLY A 116 2.84 -0.96 30.14
CA GLY A 116 1.69 -1.74 30.58
C GLY A 116 0.49 -1.72 29.61
N PRO A 117 -0.77 -1.78 30.09
CA PRO A 117 -1.97 -1.81 29.24
C PRO A 117 -2.15 -0.60 28.30
N GLY A 118 -1.51 0.54 28.60
CA GLY A 118 -1.62 1.78 27.80
C GLY A 118 -1.08 1.63 26.38
N VAL A 119 0.00 0.85 26.20
CA VAL A 119 0.54 0.53 24.87
C VAL A 119 -0.40 -0.37 24.08
N ALA A 120 -1.01 -1.37 24.72
CA ALA A 120 -1.98 -2.23 24.04
C ALA A 120 -3.19 -1.43 23.53
N ILE A 121 -3.71 -0.50 24.33
CA ILE A 121 -4.82 0.39 23.93
C ILE A 121 -4.39 1.30 22.78
N ALA A 122 -3.19 1.89 22.83
CA ALA A 122 -2.69 2.75 21.76
C ALA A 122 -2.49 1.99 20.45
N TRP A 123 -2.01 0.74 20.48
CA TRP A 123 -1.91 -0.11 19.30
C TRP A 123 -3.28 -0.50 18.74
N LEU A 124 -4.24 -0.84 19.60
CA LEU A 124 -5.60 -1.12 19.17
C LEU A 124 -6.24 0.12 18.51
N LEU A 125 -5.99 1.30 19.07
CA LEU A 125 -6.42 2.57 18.48
C LEU A 125 -5.74 2.81 17.12
N ALA A 126 -4.43 2.61 17.04
CA ALA A 126 -3.66 2.76 15.80
C ALA A 126 -4.19 1.81 14.70
N ILE A 127 -4.38 0.54 15.02
CA ILE A 127 -4.92 -0.47 14.09
C ILE A 127 -6.35 -0.11 13.68
N GLY A 128 -7.21 0.25 14.65
CA GLY A 128 -8.60 0.61 14.38
C GLY A 128 -8.75 1.82 13.46
N LEU A 129 -7.87 2.82 13.59
CA LEU A 129 -7.83 4.00 12.72
C LEU A 129 -7.10 3.75 11.39
N ALA A 130 -6.10 2.87 11.38
CA ALA A 130 -5.35 2.50 10.19
C ALA A 130 -6.20 1.71 9.18
N VAL A 131 -7.08 0.82 9.64
CA VAL A 131 -7.91 -0.02 8.75
C VAL A 131 -8.74 0.83 7.77
N PRO A 132 -9.51 1.85 8.20
CA PRO A 132 -10.22 2.76 7.30
C PRO A 132 -9.31 3.48 6.29
N VAL A 133 -8.12 3.90 6.72
CA VAL A 133 -7.14 4.57 5.84
C VAL A 133 -6.64 3.59 4.77
N TYR A 134 -6.30 2.36 5.15
CA TYR A 134 -5.94 1.33 4.20
C TYR A 134 -7.08 1.01 3.24
N MET A 135 -8.32 0.86 3.72
CA MET A 135 -9.49 0.64 2.87
C MET A 135 -9.69 1.77 1.85
N ALA A 136 -9.49 3.02 2.25
CA ALA A 136 -9.59 4.17 1.36
C ALA A 136 -8.48 4.20 0.30
N LEU A 137 -7.26 3.79 0.65
CA LEU A 137 -6.11 3.84 -0.26
C LEU A 137 -5.98 2.60 -1.16
N TRP A 138 -6.53 1.45 -0.74
CA TRP A 138 -6.26 0.15 -1.34
C TRP A 138 -6.54 0.07 -2.85
N PHE A 139 -7.69 0.58 -3.28
CA PHE A 139 -8.13 0.57 -4.67
C PHE A 139 -8.15 1.96 -5.31
N ALA A 140 -7.84 3.03 -4.55
CA ALA A 140 -7.92 4.40 -5.06
C ALA A 140 -7.02 4.66 -6.28
N PRO A 141 -5.74 4.21 -6.33
CA PRO A 141 -4.92 4.37 -7.53
C PRO A 141 -5.53 3.71 -8.78
N ALA A 142 -6.11 2.51 -8.61
CA ALA A 142 -6.78 1.79 -9.70
C ALA A 142 -8.03 2.54 -10.19
N LEU A 143 -8.85 3.05 -9.26
CA LEU A 143 -10.03 3.87 -9.59
C LEU A 143 -9.65 5.14 -10.34
N VAL A 144 -8.56 5.80 -9.98
CA VAL A 144 -8.06 6.98 -10.71
C VAL A 144 -7.63 6.59 -12.13
N VAL A 145 -6.78 5.58 -12.30
CA VAL A 145 -6.23 5.29 -13.65
C VAL A 145 -7.22 4.65 -14.61
N PHE A 146 -8.20 3.89 -14.12
CA PHE A 146 -9.18 3.19 -14.97
C PHE A 146 -10.51 3.92 -15.12
N ARG A 147 -10.93 4.68 -14.10
CA ARG A 147 -12.21 5.40 -14.12
C ARG A 147 -12.04 6.92 -14.13
N GLU A 148 -10.80 7.43 -14.12
CA GLU A 148 -10.48 8.86 -14.17
C GLU A 148 -11.22 9.66 -13.08
N MET A 149 -11.41 9.01 -11.93
CA MET A 149 -12.11 9.61 -10.80
C MET A 149 -11.23 10.64 -10.11
N ARG A 150 -11.84 11.73 -9.64
CA ARG A 150 -11.14 12.70 -8.78
C ARG A 150 -10.66 12.01 -7.49
N PRO A 151 -9.52 12.43 -6.90
CA PRO A 151 -8.88 11.74 -5.76
C PRO A 151 -9.81 11.45 -4.60
N ILE A 152 -10.59 12.44 -4.16
CA ILE A 152 -11.52 12.30 -3.03
C ILE A 152 -12.62 11.29 -3.32
N GLU A 153 -13.15 11.27 -4.54
CA GLU A 153 -14.19 10.31 -4.93
C GLU A 153 -13.62 8.89 -5.08
N ALA A 154 -12.38 8.76 -5.58
CA ALA A 154 -11.66 7.49 -5.62
C ALA A 154 -11.45 6.90 -4.21
N LEU A 155 -11.03 7.72 -3.23
CA LEU A 155 -10.87 7.29 -1.84
C LEU A 155 -12.19 6.81 -1.22
N LYS A 156 -13.29 7.56 -1.43
CA LYS A 156 -14.61 7.18 -0.94
C LYS A 156 -15.12 5.89 -1.57
N GLN A 157 -14.92 5.73 -2.87
CA GLN A 157 -15.33 4.51 -3.59
C GLN A 157 -14.48 3.31 -3.19
N SER A 158 -13.17 3.46 -3.02
CA SER A 158 -12.30 2.41 -2.48
C SER A 158 -12.78 1.98 -1.10
N PHE A 159 -13.03 2.94 -0.19
CA PHE A 159 -13.52 2.66 1.15
C PHE A 159 -14.85 1.89 1.12
N ARG A 160 -15.83 2.34 0.33
CA ARG A 160 -17.13 1.66 0.19
C ARG A 160 -17.00 0.27 -0.43
N GLY A 161 -16.14 0.11 -1.43
CA GLY A 161 -15.85 -1.17 -2.07
C GLY A 161 -15.27 -2.17 -1.08
N CYS A 162 -14.29 -1.75 -0.27
CA CYS A 162 -13.75 -2.57 0.81
C CYS A 162 -14.78 -2.85 1.91
N LEU A 163 -15.64 -1.89 2.25
CA LEU A 163 -16.62 -2.04 3.33
C LEU A 163 -17.72 -3.04 2.97
N HIS A 164 -18.25 -2.98 1.74
CA HIS A 164 -19.19 -4.00 1.25
C HIS A 164 -18.57 -5.39 1.15
N ASN A 165 -17.24 -5.46 1.00
CA ASN A 165 -16.48 -6.71 0.90
C ASN A 165 -15.57 -6.93 2.11
N ILE A 166 -16.01 -6.53 3.31
CA ILE A 166 -15.14 -6.52 4.48
C ILE A 166 -14.65 -7.91 4.89
N VAL A 167 -15.49 -8.93 4.76
CA VAL A 167 -15.10 -10.32 5.06
C VAL A 167 -14.01 -10.81 4.10
N PRO A 168 -14.19 -10.76 2.75
CA PRO A 168 -13.11 -11.05 1.81
C PRO A 168 -11.85 -10.21 2.04
N PHE A 169 -11.99 -8.92 2.33
CA PHE A 169 -10.86 -8.02 2.57
C PHE A 169 -10.04 -8.42 3.80
N LEU A 170 -10.70 -8.76 4.91
CA LEU A 170 -10.03 -9.23 6.13
C LEU A 170 -9.36 -10.58 5.94
N VAL A 171 -10.03 -11.53 5.27
CA VAL A 171 -9.45 -12.84 4.94
C VAL A 171 -8.22 -12.67 4.06
N TYR A 172 -8.30 -11.82 3.03
CA TYR A 172 -7.17 -11.48 2.18
C TYR A 172 -6.01 -10.87 2.97
N GLY A 173 -6.30 -9.95 3.91
CA GLY A 173 -5.30 -9.37 4.80
C GLY A 173 -4.58 -10.42 5.65
N VAL A 174 -5.30 -11.37 6.25
CA VAL A 174 -4.71 -12.48 7.02
C VAL A 174 -3.85 -13.38 6.14
N VAL A 175 -4.32 -13.73 4.93
CA VAL A 175 -3.56 -14.54 3.98
C VAL A 175 -2.25 -13.83 3.58
N VAL A 176 -2.32 -12.55 3.23
CA VAL A 176 -1.13 -11.75 2.88
C VAL A 176 -0.18 -11.64 4.06
N LEU A 177 -0.67 -11.48 5.29
CA LEU A 177 0.16 -11.45 6.49
C LEU A 177 0.95 -12.76 6.68
N VAL A 178 0.26 -13.90 6.64
CA VAL A 178 0.90 -15.22 6.78
C VAL A 178 1.91 -15.46 5.67
N LEU A 179 1.55 -15.16 4.42
CA LEU A 179 2.47 -15.30 3.29
C LEU A 179 3.68 -14.37 3.39
N SER A 180 3.50 -13.16 3.93
CA SER A 180 4.60 -12.20 4.14
C SER A 180 5.59 -12.70 5.18
N ILE A 181 5.11 -13.30 6.28
CA ILE A 181 5.98 -13.93 7.28
C ILE A 181 6.82 -15.03 6.61
N VAL A 182 6.18 -15.93 5.85
CA VAL A 182 6.87 -17.01 5.14
C VAL A 182 7.85 -16.47 4.10
N ALA A 183 7.48 -15.41 3.36
CA ALA A 183 8.29 -14.82 2.30
C ALA A 183 9.56 -14.12 2.81
N VAL A 184 9.58 -13.66 4.06
CA VAL A 184 10.74 -13.01 4.67
C VAL A 184 11.76 -14.02 5.23
N ILE A 185 11.34 -15.24 5.61
CA ILE A 185 12.23 -16.32 6.09
C ILE A 185 13.47 -16.53 5.21
N PRO A 186 13.37 -16.64 3.86
CA PRO A 186 14.53 -16.77 2.99
C PRO A 186 15.23 -15.42 2.74
N LEU A 187 15.57 -14.69 3.80
CA LEU A 187 16.22 -13.36 3.76
C LEU A 187 15.49 -12.35 2.86
N GLY A 188 14.15 -12.39 2.84
CA GLY A 188 13.33 -11.50 2.02
C GLY A 188 13.22 -11.89 0.54
N LEU A 189 13.91 -12.93 0.05
CA LEU A 189 13.84 -13.34 -1.36
C LEU A 189 12.43 -13.80 -1.78
N GLY A 190 11.63 -14.31 -0.85
CA GLY A 190 10.24 -14.67 -1.11
C GLY A 190 9.38 -13.45 -1.51
N LEU A 191 9.77 -12.23 -1.12
CA LEU A 191 9.08 -11.00 -1.50
C LEU A 191 9.16 -10.72 -3.01
N LEU A 192 10.20 -11.22 -3.69
CA LEU A 192 10.32 -11.11 -5.15
C LEU A 192 9.22 -11.86 -5.91
N VAL A 193 8.61 -12.85 -5.26
CA VAL A 193 7.47 -13.61 -5.79
C VAL A 193 6.16 -13.06 -5.20
N LEU A 194 6.14 -12.82 -3.89
CA LEU A 194 4.92 -12.41 -3.19
C LEU A 194 4.43 -11.02 -3.65
N LEU A 195 5.32 -10.05 -3.85
CA LEU A 195 4.93 -8.70 -4.27
C LEU A 195 4.21 -8.71 -5.63
N PRO A 196 4.76 -9.32 -6.70
CA PRO A 196 4.02 -9.51 -7.95
C PRO A 196 2.67 -10.20 -7.80
N VAL A 197 2.60 -11.21 -6.93
CA VAL A 197 1.35 -11.95 -6.67
C VAL A 197 0.32 -11.02 -6.04
N ILE A 198 0.71 -10.23 -5.04
CA ILE A 198 -0.15 -9.22 -4.40
C ILE A 198 -0.60 -8.17 -5.43
N MET A 199 0.30 -7.64 -6.25
CA MET A 199 -0.05 -6.65 -7.26
C MET A 199 -1.07 -7.20 -8.28
N ALA A 200 -0.87 -8.44 -8.72
CA ALA A 200 -1.81 -9.09 -9.62
C ALA A 200 -3.16 -9.42 -8.95
N SER A 201 -3.17 -9.89 -7.69
CA SER A 201 -4.41 -10.20 -6.98
C SER A 201 -5.22 -8.95 -6.66
N VAL A 202 -4.56 -7.83 -6.33
CA VAL A 202 -5.24 -6.53 -6.15
C VAL A 202 -5.91 -6.08 -7.44
N TYR A 203 -5.25 -6.23 -8.60
CA TYR A 203 -5.87 -5.94 -9.89
C TYR A 203 -7.09 -6.83 -10.18
N VAL A 204 -6.99 -8.13 -9.92
CA VAL A 204 -8.12 -9.06 -10.12
C VAL A 204 -9.28 -8.70 -9.19
N ALA A 205 -9.01 -8.47 -7.90
CA ALA A 205 -10.01 -8.06 -6.92
C ALA A 205 -10.68 -6.72 -7.32
N PHE A 206 -9.90 -5.76 -7.82
CA PHE A 206 -10.43 -4.51 -8.36
C PHE A 206 -11.43 -4.77 -9.50
N CYS A 207 -11.09 -5.65 -10.44
CA CYS A 207 -11.99 -5.98 -11.54
C CYS A 207 -13.27 -6.66 -11.09
N GLU A 208 -13.20 -7.55 -10.11
CA GLU A 208 -14.39 -8.21 -9.56
C GLU A 208 -15.29 -7.22 -8.82
N ILE A 209 -14.72 -6.36 -7.98
CA ILE A 209 -15.49 -5.41 -7.14
C ILE A 209 -16.09 -4.28 -7.98
N PHE A 210 -15.34 -3.76 -8.97
CA PHE A 210 -15.71 -2.55 -9.67
C PHE A 210 -16.09 -2.75 -11.14
N PHE A 211 -15.56 -3.70 -11.90
CA PHE A 211 -15.99 -3.84 -13.32
C PHE A 211 -17.32 -4.56 -13.51
N HIS A 212 -17.84 -5.24 -12.48
CA HIS A 212 -19.12 -5.98 -12.54
C HIS A 212 -20.26 -5.29 -11.76
N ALA A 213 -20.12 -4.01 -11.43
CA ALA A 213 -21.12 -3.21 -10.68
C ALA A 213 -21.83 -2.18 -11.57
#